data_AF-A0A420YW13-F1
#
_entry.id   AF-A0A420YW13-F1
#
_cell.length_a   1.000
_cell.length_b   1.000
_cell.length_c   1.000
_cell.angle_alpha   90.00
_cell.angle_beta   90.00
_cell.angle_gamma   90.00
#
_symmetry.space_group_name_H-M   'P 1'
#
loop_
_entity.id
_entity.type
_entity.pdbx_description
1 polymer ?
#
loop_
_entity_poly.entity_id
_entity_poly.type
_entity_poly.pdbx_seq_one_letter_code
_entity_poly.pdbx_strand_id
1 'polypeptide(L)'
;MIESIYLLLDSLYCSQLRDFLSGYSCQTEAFSGANLYNEIGLVTFALILLTLVLYYKVFDPSEGKLFKWGIALGVTSLLSAFGAYFWAYRAESKGFIGQCLLKDDNGNNLIGFMDYVGLGISNAIIAAVFFFILSFAIRYISVNNRYIPF
;
A
#
# COMPACT_ATOMS: atom_id res chain seq x y z
N MET A 1 -1.14 -14.40 0.77
CA MET A 1 -1.61 -14.02 2.13
C MET A 1 -1.82 -12.51 2.24
N ILE A 2 -0.92 -11.66 1.72
CA ILE A 2 -1.13 -10.19 1.64
C ILE A 2 -2.19 -9.83 0.58
N GLU A 3 -2.17 -10.52 -0.56
CA GLU A 3 -3.15 -10.36 -1.63
C GLU A 3 -4.62 -10.40 -1.15
N SER A 4 -4.96 -11.32 -0.24
CA SER A 4 -6.31 -11.43 0.32
C SER A 4 -6.81 -10.15 1.02
N ILE A 5 -5.89 -9.32 1.53
CA ILE A 5 -6.23 -8.03 2.16
C ILE A 5 -6.54 -6.99 1.09
N TYR A 6 -5.79 -6.98 -0.01
CA TYR A 6 -6.08 -6.10 -1.15
C TYR A 6 -7.36 -6.50 -1.87
N LEU A 7 -7.68 -7.80 -1.93
CA LEU A 7 -8.94 -8.31 -2.49
C LEU A 7 -10.19 -7.85 -1.72
N LEU A 8 -10.07 -7.46 -0.44
CA LEU A 8 -11.18 -6.84 0.30
C LEU A 8 -11.49 -5.42 -0.17
N LEU A 9 -10.54 -4.79 -0.87
CA LEU A 9 -10.61 -3.43 -1.40
C LEU A 9 -10.72 -3.42 -2.93
N ASP A 10 -11.02 -4.58 -3.53
CA ASP A 10 -11.06 -4.80 -4.98
C ASP A 10 -12.11 -3.93 -5.69
N SER A 11 -13.12 -3.42 -4.97
CA SER A 11 -14.08 -2.48 -5.55
C SER A 11 -13.50 -1.11 -5.91
N LEU A 12 -12.26 -0.81 -5.48
CA LEU A 12 -11.62 0.49 -5.69
C LEU A 12 -10.84 0.59 -7.00
N TYR A 13 -10.58 -0.52 -7.68
CA TYR A 13 -9.83 -0.54 -8.94
C TYR A 13 -10.33 -1.65 -9.87
N CYS A 14 -10.05 -1.55 -11.16
CA CYS A 14 -10.54 -2.51 -12.14
C CYS A 14 -9.87 -3.90 -12.04
N SER A 15 -10.58 -4.95 -12.48
CA SER A 15 -10.12 -6.34 -12.40
C SER A 15 -8.85 -6.62 -13.21
N GLN A 16 -8.60 -5.88 -14.28
CA GLN A 16 -7.41 -6.01 -15.12
C GLN A 16 -6.16 -5.56 -14.37
N LEU A 17 -6.28 -4.50 -13.57
CA LEU A 17 -5.19 -4.04 -12.71
C LEU A 17 -4.94 -5.04 -11.58
N ARG A 18 -6.01 -5.65 -11.05
CA ARG A 18 -5.91 -6.75 -10.07
C ARG A 18 -5.13 -7.93 -10.64
N ASP A 19 -5.52 -8.40 -11.82
CA ASP A 19 -4.93 -9.58 -12.43
C ASP A 19 -3.46 -9.33 -12.80
N PHE A 20 -3.13 -8.11 -13.23
CA PHE A 20 -1.72 -7.69 -13.36
C PHE A 20 -0.96 -7.80 -12.01
N LEU A 21 -1.52 -7.27 -10.93
CA LEU A 21 -0.87 -7.25 -9.61
C LEU A 21 -0.72 -8.64 -8.98
N SER A 22 -1.63 -9.58 -9.28
CA SER A 22 -1.51 -10.99 -8.86
C SER A 22 -0.53 -11.80 -9.71
N GLY A 23 0.03 -11.20 -10.77
CA GLY A 23 1.07 -11.81 -11.60
C GLY A 23 0.55 -12.53 -12.84
N TYR A 24 -0.62 -12.12 -13.37
CA TYR A 24 -1.14 -12.66 -14.62
C TYR A 24 -0.21 -12.34 -15.80
N SER A 25 0.13 -13.36 -16.58
CA SER A 25 0.95 -13.23 -17.78
C SER A 25 0.11 -13.41 -19.04
N CYS A 26 0.07 -12.38 -19.89
CA CYS A 26 -0.58 -12.43 -21.20
C CYS A 26 0.03 -13.49 -22.14
N GLN A 27 1.29 -13.91 -21.93
CA GLN A 27 1.96 -14.86 -22.84
C GLN A 27 1.59 -16.32 -22.57
N THR A 28 1.22 -16.63 -21.33
CA THR A 28 0.96 -17.99 -20.86
C THR A 28 -0.49 -18.16 -20.39
N GLU A 29 -1.30 -17.09 -20.43
CA GLU A 29 -2.68 -17.02 -19.94
C GLU A 29 -2.85 -17.59 -18.52
N ALA A 30 -1.81 -17.43 -17.70
CA ALA A 30 -1.71 -18.03 -16.38
C ALA A 30 -1.02 -17.06 -15.40
N PHE A 31 -1.30 -17.24 -14.11
CA PHE A 31 -0.64 -16.54 -13.01
C PHE A 31 0.75 -17.12 -12.76
N SER A 32 1.67 -16.90 -13.70
CA SER A 32 3.07 -17.36 -13.61
C SER A 32 4.06 -16.24 -13.25
N GLY A 33 3.59 -14.99 -13.16
CA GLY A 33 4.39 -13.83 -12.80
C GLY A 33 4.61 -13.70 -11.29
N ALA A 34 5.49 -12.77 -10.92
CA ALA A 34 5.69 -12.41 -9.51
C ALA A 34 4.45 -11.73 -8.94
N ASN A 35 4.11 -12.05 -7.69
CA ASN A 35 2.97 -11.44 -7.00
C ASN A 35 3.35 -10.06 -6.45
N LEU A 36 2.93 -9.02 -7.16
CA LEU A 36 3.28 -7.63 -6.91
C LEU A 36 2.58 -7.08 -5.66
N TYR A 37 1.44 -7.66 -5.25
CA TYR A 37 0.81 -7.31 -3.97
C TYR A 37 1.72 -7.58 -2.78
N ASN A 38 2.49 -8.67 -2.82
CA ASN A 38 3.44 -8.97 -1.74
C ASN A 38 4.59 -7.95 -1.72
N GLU A 39 5.10 -7.55 -2.89
CA GLU A 39 6.16 -6.54 -2.98
C GLU A 39 5.69 -5.18 -2.46
N ILE A 40 4.54 -4.69 -2.93
CA ILE A 40 3.95 -3.42 -2.48
C ILE A 40 3.65 -3.48 -0.97
N GLY A 41 3.09 -4.59 -0.49
CA GLY A 41 2.81 -4.80 0.93
C GLY A 41 4.06 -4.78 1.80
N LEU A 42 5.14 -5.46 1.37
CA LEU A 42 6.42 -5.47 2.10
C LEU A 42 7.06 -4.09 2.17
N VAL A 43 7.07 -3.35 1.06
CA VAL A 43 7.59 -1.96 1.03
C VAL A 43 6.76 -1.06 1.94
N THR A 44 5.43 -1.19 1.90
CA THR A 44 4.51 -0.45 2.77
C THR A 44 4.77 -0.78 4.24
N PHE A 45 4.98 -2.04 4.58
CA PHE A 45 5.29 -2.47 5.94
C PHE A 45 6.63 -1.92 6.43
N ALA A 46 7.67 -1.95 5.59
CA ALA A 46 8.97 -1.37 5.90
C ALA A 46 8.88 0.15 6.13
N LEU A 47 8.09 0.85 5.33
CA LEU A 47 7.82 2.28 5.49
C LEU A 47 7.13 2.57 6.84
N ILE A 48 6.11 1.78 7.20
CA ILE A 48 5.42 1.91 8.50
C ILE A 48 6.39 1.73 9.67
N LEU A 49 7.22 0.69 9.63
CA LEU A 49 8.22 0.45 10.68
C LEU A 49 9.22 1.60 10.79
N LEU A 50 9.72 2.09 9.66
CA LEU A 50 10.64 3.22 9.63
C LEU A 50 9.99 4.47 10.25
N THR A 51 8.76 4.78 9.87
CA THR A 51 8.05 5.95 10.44
C THR A 51 7.80 5.78 11.92
N LEU A 52 7.41 4.59 12.40
CA LEU A 52 7.22 4.32 13.83
C LEU A 52 8.54 4.48 14.61
N VAL A 53 9.64 3.94 14.10
CA VAL A 53 10.97 4.09 14.72
C VAL A 53 11.35 5.56 14.81
N LEU A 54 11.22 6.32 13.72
CA LEU A 54 11.50 7.75 13.72
C LEU A 54 10.59 8.51 14.68
N TYR A 55 9.29 8.18 14.70
CA TYR A 55 8.32 8.80 15.58
C TYR A 55 8.74 8.69 17.05
N TYR A 56 9.08 7.47 17.51
CA TYR A 56 9.47 7.24 18.90
C TYR A 56 10.89 7.71 19.26
N LYS A 57 11.77 7.92 18.27
CA LYS A 57 13.14 8.39 18.52
C LYS A 57 13.27 9.91 18.51
N VAL A 58 12.49 10.58 17.67
CA VAL A 58 12.61 12.02 17.41
C VAL A 58 11.64 12.83 18.26
N PHE A 59 10.44 12.32 18.50
CA PHE A 59 9.43 13.05 19.27
C PHE A 59 9.42 12.60 20.71
N ASP A 60 9.62 13.56 21.62
CA ASP A 60 9.41 13.32 23.04
C ASP A 60 7.93 13.02 23.33
N PRO A 61 7.62 11.98 24.13
CA PRO A 61 6.26 11.58 24.42
C PRO A 61 5.49 12.61 25.26
N SER A 62 6.12 13.62 25.87
CA SER A 62 5.44 14.50 26.82
C SER A 62 4.45 15.50 26.20
N GLU A 63 4.57 15.86 24.91
CA GLU A 63 3.78 16.93 24.30
C GLU A 63 2.96 16.47 23.09
N GLY A 64 1.62 16.55 23.19
CA GLY A 64 0.71 16.44 22.04
C GLY A 64 0.71 15.08 21.31
N LYS A 65 0.83 13.97 22.05
CA LYS A 65 0.98 12.60 21.53
C LYS A 65 0.01 12.26 20.40
N LEU A 66 -1.29 12.44 20.64
CA LEU A 66 -2.37 12.12 19.69
C LEU A 66 -2.26 12.92 18.38
N PHE A 67 -1.92 14.21 18.46
CA PHE A 67 -1.81 15.06 17.28
C PHE A 67 -0.58 14.69 16.45
N LYS A 68 0.58 14.53 17.08
CA LYS A 68 1.82 14.10 16.39
C LYS A 68 1.69 12.68 15.82
N TRP A 69 1.03 11.78 16.55
CA TRP A 69 0.73 10.42 16.10
C TRP A 69 -0.21 10.44 14.89
N GLY A 70 -1.27 11.27 14.92
CA GLY A 70 -2.19 11.44 13.80
C GLY A 70 -1.50 11.99 12.54
N ILE A 71 -0.56 12.94 12.72
CA ILE A 71 0.28 13.42 11.62
C ILE A 71 1.17 12.29 11.08
N ALA A 72 1.82 11.52 11.95
CA ALA A 72 2.68 10.41 11.53
C ALA A 72 1.90 9.34 10.75
N LEU A 73 0.70 9.00 11.22
CA LEU A 73 -0.22 8.11 10.49
C LEU A 73 -0.59 8.70 9.14
N GLY A 74 -1.07 9.95 9.11
CA GLY A 74 -1.49 10.63 7.88
C GLY A 74 -0.37 10.72 6.84
N VAL A 75 0.84 11.09 7.26
CA VAL A 75 2.02 11.13 6.39
C VAL A 75 2.38 9.74 5.88
N THR A 76 2.36 8.72 6.74
CA THR A 76 2.67 7.34 6.33
C THR A 76 1.66 6.80 5.31
N SER A 77 0.38 7.02 5.54
CA SER A 77 -0.69 6.63 4.61
C SER A 77 -0.62 7.37 3.28
N LEU A 78 -0.28 8.67 3.30
CA LEU A 78 -0.09 9.44 2.06
C LEU A 78 1.13 8.95 1.29
N LEU A 79 2.26 8.72 1.96
CA LEU A 79 3.47 8.20 1.33
C LEU A 79 3.26 6.80 0.76
N SER A 80 2.52 5.92 1.45
CA SER A 80 2.18 4.60 0.92
C SER A 80 1.24 4.69 -0.28
N ALA A 81 0.28 5.63 -0.27
CA ALA A 81 -0.63 5.87 -1.40
C ALA A 81 0.14 6.31 -2.65
N PHE A 82 0.99 7.33 -2.51
CA PHE A 82 1.83 7.80 -3.59
C PHE A 82 2.80 6.71 -4.05
N GLY A 83 3.40 5.96 -3.14
CA GLY A 83 4.28 4.85 -3.46
C GLY A 83 3.62 3.81 -4.37
N ALA A 84 2.42 3.35 -4.01
CA ALA A 84 1.67 2.38 -4.83
C ALA A 84 1.21 2.97 -6.18
N TYR A 85 0.73 4.21 -6.18
CA TYR A 85 0.36 4.92 -7.41
C TYR A 85 1.55 5.03 -8.38
N PHE A 86 2.69 5.55 -7.91
CA PHE A 86 3.89 5.71 -8.73
C PHE A 86 4.45 4.38 -9.20
N TRP A 87 4.32 3.33 -8.38
CA TRP A 87 4.73 1.99 -8.76
C TRP A 87 3.91 1.48 -9.95
N ALA A 88 2.57 1.57 -9.88
CA ALA A 88 1.68 1.16 -10.98
C ALA A 88 1.88 2.01 -12.25
N TYR A 89 1.99 3.33 -12.11
CA TYR A 89 2.26 4.23 -13.23
C TYR A 89 3.61 3.95 -13.90
N ARG A 90 4.64 3.62 -13.10
CA ARG A 90 5.95 3.23 -13.63
C ARG A 90 5.91 1.85 -14.30
N ALA A 91 5.08 0.95 -13.81
CA ALA A 91 4.90 -0.37 -14.41
C ALA A 91 4.24 -0.26 -15.80
N GLU A 92 3.25 0.63 -15.95
CA GLU A 92 2.65 0.94 -17.26
C GLU A 92 3.69 1.56 -18.22
N SER A 93 4.38 2.62 -17.81
CA SER A 93 5.32 3.35 -18.69
C SER A 93 6.53 2.52 -19.14
N LYS A 94 6.89 1.47 -18.38
CA LYS A 94 7.93 0.50 -18.75
C LYS A 94 7.41 -0.66 -19.60
N GLY A 95 6.10 -0.74 -19.85
CA GLY A 95 5.48 -1.84 -20.61
C GLY A 95 5.47 -3.17 -19.85
N PHE A 96 5.55 -3.15 -18.52
CA PHE A 96 5.43 -4.38 -17.71
C PHE A 96 3.99 -4.88 -17.65
N ILE A 97 3.01 -3.99 -17.79
CA ILE A 97 1.61 -4.37 -17.96
C ILE A 97 1.44 -4.89 -19.39
N GLY A 98 1.04 -6.15 -19.53
CA GLY A 98 0.83 -6.75 -20.83
C GLY A 98 -0.30 -6.07 -21.60
N GLN A 99 -0.14 -5.93 -22.92
CA GLN A 99 -1.12 -5.21 -23.76
C GLN A 99 -2.52 -5.84 -23.71
N CYS A 100 -2.62 -7.14 -23.42
CA CYS A 100 -3.91 -7.84 -23.25
C CYS A 100 -4.74 -7.35 -22.05
N LEU A 101 -4.11 -6.71 -21.06
CA LEU A 101 -4.76 -6.15 -19.88
C LEU A 101 -5.00 -4.64 -20.02
N LEU A 102 -4.19 -3.98 -20.85
CA LEU A 102 -4.24 -2.53 -21.06
C LEU A 102 -5.30 -2.13 -22.09
N LYS A 103 -5.52 -2.94 -23.13
CA LYS A 103 -6.42 -2.62 -24.23
C LYS A 103 -7.37 -3.75 -24.53
N ASP A 104 -8.63 -3.39 -24.72
CA ASP A 104 -9.64 -4.29 -25.27
C ASP A 104 -9.38 -4.56 -26.76
N ASP A 105 -10.01 -5.57 -27.34
CA ASP A 105 -9.90 -5.91 -28.78
C ASP A 105 -10.30 -4.73 -29.69
N ASN A 106 -11.07 -3.78 -29.15
CA ASN A 106 -11.48 -2.53 -29.81
C ASN A 106 -10.47 -1.38 -29.66
N GLY A 107 -9.35 -1.57 -28.96
CA GLY A 107 -8.31 -0.57 -28.72
C GLY A 107 -8.60 0.44 -27.59
N ASN A 108 -9.69 0.23 -26.83
CA ASN A 108 -10.04 1.06 -25.67
C ASN A 108 -9.15 0.73 -24.47
N ASN A 109 -8.69 1.75 -23.75
CA ASN A 109 -7.91 1.56 -22.53
C ASN A 109 -8.81 1.00 -21.40
N LEU A 110 -8.49 -0.20 -20.93
CA LEU A 110 -9.21 -0.91 -19.85
C LEU A 110 -8.75 -0.46 -18.46
N ILE A 111 -7.49 -0.04 -18.34
CA ILE A 111 -6.92 0.49 -17.11
C ILE A 111 -6.83 2.01 -17.27
N GLY A 112 -7.53 2.73 -16.40
CA GLY A 112 -7.57 4.17 -16.38
C GLY A 112 -6.76 4.76 -15.23
N PHE A 113 -6.57 6.08 -15.27
CA PHE A 113 -5.95 6.85 -14.19
C PHE A 113 -6.61 6.60 -12.82
N MET A 114 -7.94 6.47 -12.80
CA MET A 114 -8.70 6.26 -11.57
C MET A 114 -8.38 4.92 -10.90
N ASP A 115 -7.97 3.91 -11.66
CA ASP A 115 -7.60 2.60 -11.11
C ASP A 115 -6.27 2.68 -10.34
N TYR A 116 -5.30 3.46 -10.84
CA TYR A 116 -4.05 3.71 -10.12
C TYR A 116 -4.25 4.50 -8.85
N VAL A 117 -5.15 5.50 -8.89
CA VAL A 117 -5.56 6.24 -7.70
C VAL A 117 -6.26 5.33 -6.71
N GLY A 118 -7.15 4.45 -7.20
CA GLY A 118 -7.84 3.43 -6.40
C GLY A 118 -6.89 2.46 -5.69
N LEU A 119 -5.84 2.01 -6.39
CA LEU A 119 -4.76 1.22 -5.79
C LEU A 119 -4.02 2.01 -4.69
N GLY A 120 -3.71 3.28 -4.96
CA GLY A 120 -3.09 4.18 -3.98
C GLY A 120 -3.94 4.34 -2.72
N ILE A 121 -5.25 4.59 -2.87
CA ILE A 121 -6.20 4.70 -1.76
C ILE A 121 -6.28 3.38 -0.98
N SER A 122 -6.37 2.25 -1.68
CA SER A 122 -6.37 0.92 -1.05
C SER A 122 -5.12 0.72 -0.19
N ASN A 123 -3.95 1.08 -0.72
CA ASN A 123 -2.68 0.98 0.00
C ASN A 123 -2.59 1.96 1.18
N ALA A 124 -3.23 3.13 1.09
CA ALA A 124 -3.32 4.11 2.18
C ALA A 124 -4.12 3.56 3.37
N ILE A 125 -5.27 2.93 3.08
CA ILE A 125 -6.15 2.32 4.07
C ILE A 125 -5.43 1.16 4.76
N ILE A 126 -4.82 0.27 3.99
CA ILE A 126 -4.03 -0.85 4.52
C ILE A 126 -2.91 -0.31 5.41
N ALA A 127 -2.17 0.69 4.96
CA ALA A 127 -1.11 1.30 5.75
C ALA A 127 -1.61 1.92 7.06
N ALA A 128 -2.76 2.61 7.04
CA ALA A 128 -3.37 3.20 8.23
C ALA A 128 -3.74 2.13 9.26
N VAL A 129 -4.37 1.05 8.82
CA VAL A 129 -4.78 -0.07 9.69
C VAL A 129 -3.56 -0.76 10.30
N PHE A 130 -2.53 -1.07 9.50
CA PHE A 130 -1.31 -1.68 10.01
C PHE A 130 -0.54 -0.77 10.96
N PHE A 131 -0.43 0.52 10.64
CA PHE A 131 0.20 1.52 11.52
C PHE A 131 -0.51 1.61 12.87
N PHE A 132 -1.85 1.59 12.85
CA PHE A 132 -2.67 1.57 14.07
C PHE A 132 -2.41 0.31 14.88
N ILE A 133 -2.50 -0.88 14.30
CA ILE A 133 -2.28 -2.16 14.99
C ILE A 133 -0.87 -2.22 15.59
N LEU A 134 0.16 -1.84 14.83
CA LEU A 134 1.55 -1.82 15.32
C LEU A 134 1.75 -0.80 16.44
N SER A 135 1.09 0.36 16.37
CA SER A 135 1.09 1.33 17.48
C SER A 135 0.55 0.69 18.77
N PHE A 136 -0.57 -0.04 18.70
CA PHE A 136 -1.09 -0.78 19.86
C PHE A 136 -0.14 -1.86 20.36
N ALA A 137 0.53 -2.59 19.47
CA ALA A 137 1.51 -3.60 19.85
C ALA A 137 2.70 -2.99 20.59
N ILE A 138 3.23 -1.85 20.11
CA ILE A 138 4.33 -1.12 20.76
C ILE A 138 3.90 -0.60 22.14
N ARG A 139 2.64 -0.15 22.28
CA ARG A 139 2.07 0.21 23.58
C ARG A 139 2.13 -0.96 24.57
N TYR A 140 1.80 -2.16 24.13
CA TYR A 140 1.77 -3.35 24.98
C TYR A 140 3.19 -3.80 25.41
N ILE A 141 4.19 -3.60 24.55
CA ILE A 141 5.59 -3.96 24.82
C ILE A 141 6.32 -2.87 25.64
N SER A 142 5.82 -1.62 25.62
CA SER A 142 6.44 -0.50 26.33
C SER A 142 6.44 -0.69 27.86
N VAL A 143 7.59 -0.98 28.44
CA VAL A 143 7.80 -0.92 29.89
C VAL A 143 7.75 0.54 30.35
N ASN A 144 7.03 0.81 31.45
CA ASN A 144 6.97 2.11 32.11
C ASN A 144 6.30 3.26 31.32
N ASN A 145 5.35 2.97 30.41
CA ASN A 145 4.55 3.97 29.69
C ASN A 145 5.35 5.02 28.86
N ARG A 146 6.64 4.76 28.58
CA ARG A 146 7.50 5.70 27.84
C ARG A 146 7.18 5.75 26.33
N TYR A 147 6.73 4.64 25.74
CA TYR A 147 6.43 4.53 24.30
C TYR A 147 4.93 4.33 24.02
N ILE A 148 4.07 5.10 24.69
CA ILE A 148 2.63 5.09 24.41
C ILE A 148 2.37 5.93 23.15
N PRO A 149 1.70 5.39 22.10
CA PRO A 149 1.40 6.12 20.87
C PRO A 149 0.31 7.20 21.01
N PHE A 150 -0.53 7.08 22.04
CA PHE A 150 -1.60 8.02 22.40
C PHE A 150 -1.86 7.97 23.91
#